data_AF-A0A698FKS2-F1
#
_entry.id   AF-A0A698FKS2-F1
#
_cell.length_a   1.000
_cell.length_b   1.000
_cell.length_c   1.000
_cell.angle_alpha   90.00
_cell.angle_beta   90.00
_cell.angle_gamma   90.00
#
_symmetry.space_group_name_H-M   'P 1'
#
loop_
_entity.id
_entity.type
_entity.pdbx_description
1 polymer ?
#
loop_
_entity_poly.entity_id
_entity_poly.type
_entity_poly.pdbx_seq_one_letter_code
_entity_poly.pdbx_strand_id
1 'polypeptide(L)'
;MIEKNEEYKNYYQDLQSEKRKKININSFLNGLSSDKIRQTFSTNNIWQYNHFEIESIAKSFQTNNDFYHAFFIFFSSAMDAQMQEKYDFENNLFKAYSNFLDLNENKIKKEEILKIIKNQNHDCILLKLITL
;
A
#
# COMPACT_ATOMS: atom_id res chain seq x y z
N MET A 1 -8.27 0.06 46.47
CA MET A 1 -8.60 -0.61 45.19
C MET A 1 -9.24 0.39 44.21
N ILE A 2 -8.58 1.55 44.02
CA ILE A 2 -9.04 2.69 43.21
C ILE A 2 -8.10 2.90 42.00
N GLU A 3 -6.84 2.44 42.10
CA GLU A 3 -5.77 2.67 41.11
C GLU A 3 -6.03 2.02 39.75
N LYS A 4 -6.60 0.80 39.70
CA LYS A 4 -6.89 0.13 38.42
C LYS A 4 -7.92 0.87 37.57
N ASN A 5 -8.90 1.55 38.18
CA ASN A 5 -9.93 2.25 37.43
C ASN A 5 -9.41 3.54 36.78
N GLU A 6 -8.47 4.24 37.41
CA GLU A 6 -7.80 5.39 36.79
C GLU A 6 -6.79 4.93 35.73
N GLU A 7 -6.10 3.80 35.93
CA GLU A 7 -5.23 3.19 34.92
C GLU A 7 -6.02 2.78 33.66
N TYR A 8 -7.19 2.14 33.82
CA TYR A 8 -8.08 1.82 32.70
C TYR A 8 -8.67 3.08 32.05
N LYS A 9 -9.05 4.09 32.84
CA LYS A 9 -9.61 5.34 32.31
C LYS A 9 -8.57 6.12 31.51
N ASN A 10 -7.32 6.21 31.99
CA ASN A 10 -6.22 6.82 31.24
C ASN A 10 -5.88 6.01 29.99
N TYR A 11 -5.84 4.68 30.07
CA TYR A 11 -5.70 3.82 28.90
C TYR A 11 -6.82 4.04 27.87
N TYR A 12 -8.08 4.20 28.30
CA TYR A 12 -9.21 4.50 27.41
C TYR A 12 -9.20 5.95 26.88
N GLN A 13 -8.68 6.90 27.64
CA GLN A 13 -8.48 8.29 27.18
C GLN A 13 -7.32 8.41 26.21
N ASP A 14 -6.23 7.65 26.41
CA ASP A 14 -5.12 7.51 25.48
C ASP A 14 -5.60 6.86 24.19
N LEU A 15 -6.43 5.80 24.26
CA LEU A 15 -7.09 5.20 23.10
C LEU A 15 -8.09 6.14 22.39
N GLN A 16 -8.74 7.07 23.13
CA GLN A 16 -9.59 8.11 22.52
C GLN A 16 -8.78 9.26 21.90
N SER A 17 -7.59 9.53 22.43
CA SER A 17 -6.63 10.53 21.91
C SER A 17 -5.85 10.00 20.71
N GLU A 18 -5.61 8.68 20.65
CA GLU A 18 -5.18 7.94 19.47
C GLU A 18 -6.36 7.70 18.53
N LYS A 19 -6.93 8.78 18.00
CA LYS A 19 -7.74 8.71 16.78
C LYS A 19 -6.82 8.41 15.58
N ARG A 20 -6.29 7.19 15.50
CA ARG A 20 -6.11 6.54 14.21
C ARG A 20 -7.30 5.62 14.04
N LYS A 21 -8.36 6.18 13.44
CA LYS A 21 -9.44 5.39 12.83
C LYS A 21 -8.76 4.20 12.15
N LYS A 22 -9.08 2.95 12.50
CA LYS A 22 -8.86 1.85 11.56
C LYS A 22 -9.77 2.15 10.39
N ILE A 23 -9.26 2.91 9.42
CA ILE A 23 -9.97 3.23 8.20
C ILE A 23 -10.15 1.87 7.54
N ASN A 24 -11.40 1.45 7.36
CA ASN A 24 -11.69 0.19 6.70
C ASN A 24 -11.22 0.32 5.24
N ILE A 25 -10.09 -0.31 4.90
CA ILE A 25 -9.49 -0.22 3.56
C ILE A 25 -10.49 -0.62 2.48
N ASN A 26 -11.36 -1.60 2.74
CA ASN A 26 -12.35 -2.04 1.75
C ASN A 26 -13.40 -0.96 1.53
N SER A 27 -13.85 -0.28 2.60
CA SER A 27 -14.75 0.88 2.45
C SER A 27 -14.09 2.04 1.71
N PHE A 28 -12.79 2.25 1.94
CA PHE A 28 -12.01 3.27 1.23
C PHE A 28 -11.91 2.95 -0.25
N LEU A 29 -11.52 1.73 -0.60
CA LEU A 29 -11.33 1.31 -1.99
C LEU A 29 -12.64 1.18 -2.78
N ASN A 30 -13.69 0.64 -2.15
CA ASN A 30 -14.99 0.46 -2.79
C ASN A 30 -15.73 1.79 -3.06
N GLY A 31 -15.29 2.88 -2.44
CA GLY A 31 -15.83 4.23 -2.68
C GLY A 31 -15.11 5.02 -3.78
N LEU A 32 -14.05 4.47 -4.37
CA LEU A 32 -13.24 5.14 -5.39
C LEU A 32 -13.66 4.66 -6.78
N SER A 33 -14.03 5.58 -7.68
CA SER A 33 -14.08 5.31 -9.11
C SER A 33 -12.67 5.05 -9.65
N SER A 34 -12.52 4.46 -10.84
CA SER A 34 -11.21 4.17 -11.45
C SER A 34 -10.29 5.39 -11.52
N ASP A 35 -10.84 6.59 -11.75
CA ASP A 35 -10.07 7.84 -11.75
C ASP A 35 -9.63 8.27 -10.35
N LYS A 36 -10.49 8.07 -9.34
CA LYS A 36 -10.13 8.31 -7.94
C LYS A 36 -9.08 7.31 -7.45
N ILE A 37 -9.15 6.05 -7.90
CA ILE A 37 -8.13 5.04 -7.62
C ILE A 37 -6.76 5.53 -8.13
N ARG A 38 -6.68 6.00 -9.38
CA ARG A 38 -5.43 6.57 -9.94
C ARG A 38 -4.89 7.74 -9.12
N GLN A 39 -5.75 8.71 -8.74
CA GLN A 39 -5.32 9.84 -7.90
C GLN A 39 -4.86 9.41 -6.50
N THR A 40 -5.44 8.33 -5.98
CA THR A 40 -5.07 7.76 -4.67
C THR A 40 -3.64 7.23 -4.66
N PHE A 41 -3.10 6.88 -5.82
CA PHE A 41 -1.71 6.48 -5.95
C PHE A 41 -0.73 7.63 -6.14
N SER A 42 -1.15 8.91 -6.11
CA SER A 42 -0.17 10.02 -6.12
C SER A 42 0.80 9.95 -4.93
N THR A 43 2.01 10.51 -5.08
CA THR A 43 3.05 10.52 -4.04
C THR A 43 2.52 10.97 -2.66
N ASN A 44 1.70 12.02 -2.65
CA ASN A 44 1.13 12.58 -1.42
C ASN A 44 0.08 11.63 -0.78
N ASN A 45 -0.66 10.88 -1.60
CA ASN A 45 -1.70 9.98 -1.11
C ASN A 45 -1.13 8.61 -0.73
N ILE A 46 -0.03 8.17 -1.34
CA ILE A 46 0.67 6.93 -0.96
C ILE A 46 1.08 6.94 0.51
N TRP A 47 1.56 8.07 1.04
CA TRP A 47 1.92 8.17 2.46
C TRP A 47 0.75 7.84 3.41
N GLN A 48 -0.48 8.16 3.01
CA GLN A 48 -1.67 7.88 3.82
C GLN A 48 -1.92 6.37 3.98
N TYR A 49 -1.33 5.52 3.12
CA TYR A 49 -1.48 4.08 3.24
C TYR A 49 -0.80 3.49 4.48
N ASN A 50 0.13 4.22 5.11
CA ASN A 50 0.72 3.84 6.40
C ASN A 50 -0.28 3.85 7.55
N HIS A 51 -1.49 4.39 7.35
CA HIS A 51 -2.58 4.31 8.31
C HIS A 51 -3.40 3.01 8.22
N PHE A 52 -3.13 2.14 7.24
CA PHE A 52 -3.80 0.86 7.09
C PHE A 52 -2.86 -0.31 7.40
N GLU A 53 -3.42 -1.42 7.86
CA GLU A 53 -2.69 -2.67 8.06
C GLU A 53 -2.26 -3.24 6.70
N ILE A 54 -1.01 -3.74 6.62
CA ILE A 54 -0.43 -4.32 5.39
C ILE A 54 -1.30 -5.46 4.87
N GLU A 55 -1.75 -6.36 5.75
CA GLU A 55 -2.62 -7.50 5.40
C GLU A 55 -3.94 -7.06 4.77
N SER A 56 -4.50 -5.96 5.28
CA SER A 56 -5.75 -5.40 4.78
C SER A 56 -5.58 -4.91 3.34
N ILE A 57 -4.48 -4.23 3.04
CA ILE A 57 -4.15 -3.77 1.68
C ILE A 57 -3.84 -4.96 0.75
N ALA A 58 -3.08 -5.96 1.23
CA ALA A 58 -2.74 -7.15 0.46
C ALA A 58 -3.99 -7.92 0.03
N LYS A 59 -4.95 -8.07 0.95
CA LYS A 59 -6.27 -8.66 0.65
C LYS A 59 -7.01 -7.85 -0.42
N SER A 60 -6.90 -6.53 -0.42
CA SER A 60 -7.51 -5.71 -1.46
C SER A 60 -6.97 -6.01 -2.86
N PHE A 61 -5.65 -6.21 -3.01
CA PHE A 61 -5.07 -6.66 -4.29
C PHE A 61 -5.60 -8.02 -4.74
N GLN A 62 -5.82 -8.95 -3.80
CA GLN A 62 -6.39 -10.26 -4.11
C GLN A 62 -7.85 -10.17 -4.55
N THR A 63 -8.65 -9.34 -3.87
CA THR A 63 -10.10 -9.27 -4.12
C THR A 63 -10.48 -8.32 -5.26
N ASN A 64 -9.66 -7.30 -5.54
CA ASN A 64 -9.95 -6.24 -6.49
C ASN A 64 -8.83 -6.12 -7.52
N ASN A 65 -8.99 -6.85 -8.62
CA ASN A 65 -8.00 -6.88 -9.71
C ASN A 65 -7.83 -5.51 -10.40
N ASP A 66 -8.86 -4.68 -10.42
CA ASP A 66 -8.78 -3.32 -10.99
C ASP A 66 -7.88 -2.41 -10.15
N PHE A 67 -7.95 -2.55 -8.82
CA PHE A 67 -7.06 -1.85 -7.91
C PHE A 67 -5.60 -2.27 -8.12
N TYR A 68 -5.33 -3.58 -8.25
CA TYR A 68 -4.02 -4.09 -8.64
C TYR A 68 -3.53 -3.48 -9.97
N HIS A 69 -4.38 -3.50 -10.99
CA HIS A 69 -4.03 -3.01 -12.31
C HIS A 69 -3.72 -1.51 -12.30
N ALA A 70 -4.52 -0.72 -11.60
CA ALA A 70 -4.31 0.72 -11.47
C ALA A 70 -3.03 1.04 -10.65
N PHE A 71 -2.75 0.28 -9.60
CA PHE A 71 -1.50 0.40 -8.84
C PHE A 71 -0.28 0.10 -9.72
N PHE A 72 -0.36 -0.97 -10.51
CA PHE A 72 0.69 -1.33 -11.46
C PHE A 72 0.91 -0.24 -12.53
N ILE A 73 -0.16 0.32 -13.10
CA ILE A 73 -0.07 1.44 -14.06
C ILE A 73 0.61 2.64 -13.42
N PHE A 74 0.22 3.00 -12.18
CA PHE A 74 0.83 4.13 -11.47
C PHE A 74 2.35 3.95 -11.40
N PHE A 75 2.82 2.79 -10.97
CA PHE A 75 4.24 2.50 -10.92
C PHE A 75 4.91 2.50 -12.29
N SER A 76 4.26 1.91 -13.30
CA SER A 76 4.83 1.79 -14.64
C SER A 76 4.92 3.11 -15.40
N SER A 77 4.10 4.11 -15.02
CA SER A 77 4.01 5.41 -15.71
C SER A 77 4.59 6.58 -14.92
N ALA A 78 4.53 6.55 -13.58
CA ALA A 78 4.98 7.66 -12.74
C ALA A 78 6.45 7.55 -12.29
N MET A 79 7.10 6.39 -12.49
CA MET A 79 8.48 6.15 -12.07
C MET A 79 9.49 6.44 -13.18
N ASP A 80 9.42 7.63 -13.76
CA ASP A 80 10.56 8.20 -14.47
C ASP A 80 11.69 8.43 -13.46
N ALA A 81 12.95 8.29 -13.89
CA ALA A 81 14.13 8.11 -13.01
C ALA A 81 14.32 9.19 -11.93
N GLN A 82 13.70 10.38 -12.10
CA GLN A 82 13.79 11.52 -11.20
C GLN A 82 12.93 11.40 -9.92
N MET A 83 12.02 10.42 -9.83
CA MET A 83 11.08 10.28 -8.70
C MET A 83 11.53 9.28 -7.62
N GLN A 84 12.64 8.56 -7.83
CA GLN A 84 13.07 7.45 -6.97
C GLN A 84 13.52 7.87 -5.55
N GLU A 85 14.01 9.09 -5.37
CA GLU A 85 14.60 9.54 -4.10
C GLU A 85 13.58 9.89 -3.00
N LYS A 86 12.29 10.01 -3.33
CA LYS A 86 11.26 10.48 -2.38
C LYS A 86 10.42 9.39 -1.74
N TYR A 87 10.58 8.12 -2.14
CA TYR A 87 9.69 7.07 -1.70
C TYR A 87 10.24 6.27 -0.53
N ASP A 88 9.45 6.26 0.52
CA ASP A 88 9.69 5.46 1.73
C ASP A 88 9.38 3.99 1.44
N PHE A 89 10.42 3.15 1.36
CA PHE A 89 10.27 1.70 1.24
C PHE A 89 9.58 1.08 2.45
N GLU A 90 9.47 1.81 3.58
CA GLU A 90 8.68 1.37 4.72
C GLU A 90 7.17 1.49 4.50
N ASN A 91 6.72 2.04 3.35
CA ASN A 91 5.31 2.23 3.05
C ASN A 91 4.52 0.91 2.97
N ASN A 92 3.42 0.85 3.72
CA ASN A 92 2.58 -0.34 3.83
C ASN A 92 1.97 -0.80 2.50
N LEU A 93 1.70 0.11 1.56
CA LEU A 93 1.17 -0.23 0.24
C LEU A 93 2.21 -0.95 -0.62
N PHE A 94 3.48 -0.53 -0.56
CA PHE A 94 4.58 -1.15 -1.29
C PHE A 94 4.91 -2.53 -0.74
N LYS A 95 4.98 -2.63 0.59
CA LYS A 95 5.11 -3.92 1.28
C LYS A 95 3.97 -4.86 0.97
N ALA A 96 2.73 -4.37 1.00
CA ALA A 96 1.55 -5.18 0.69
C ALA A 96 1.57 -5.68 -0.76
N TYR A 97 2.00 -4.85 -1.71
CA TYR A 97 2.12 -5.26 -3.11
C TYR A 97 3.23 -6.30 -3.33
N SER A 98 4.39 -6.10 -2.70
CA SER A 98 5.48 -7.10 -2.70
C SER A 98 5.00 -8.43 -2.12
N ASN A 99 4.40 -8.41 -0.93
CA ASN A 99 3.81 -9.61 -0.30
C ASN A 99 2.76 -10.27 -1.20
N PHE A 100 1.92 -9.49 -1.88
CA PHE A 100 0.92 -10.02 -2.81
C PHE A 100 1.58 -10.76 -3.99
N LEU A 101 2.64 -10.21 -4.57
CA LEU A 101 3.34 -10.82 -5.70
C LEU A 101 4.17 -12.05 -5.33
N ASP A 102 4.64 -12.13 -4.09
CA ASP A 102 5.42 -13.27 -3.58
C ASP A 102 4.58 -14.51 -3.29
N LEU A 103 3.25 -14.37 -3.30
CA LEU A 103 2.36 -15.52 -3.24
C LEU A 103 2.53 -16.39 -4.50
N ASN A 104 2.63 -17.71 -4.31
CA ASN A 104 2.89 -18.67 -5.38
C ASN A 104 1.87 -18.57 -6.53
N GLU A 105 0.60 -18.32 -6.20
CA GLU A 105 -0.49 -18.13 -7.17
C GLU A 105 -0.32 -16.90 -8.07
N ASN A 106 0.53 -15.95 -7.69
CA ASN A 106 0.78 -14.70 -8.41
C ASN A 106 2.10 -14.71 -9.20
N LYS A 107 2.78 -15.86 -9.30
CA LYS A 107 4.04 -15.99 -10.04
C LYS A 107 3.99 -15.44 -11.47
N ILE A 108 2.89 -15.70 -12.21
CA ILE A 108 2.71 -15.18 -13.57
C ILE A 108 2.69 -13.64 -13.57
N LYS A 109 1.97 -13.02 -12.64
CA LYS A 109 1.91 -11.56 -12.49
C LYS A 109 3.31 -11.00 -12.19
N LYS A 110 4.04 -11.63 -11.26
CA LYS A 110 5.43 -11.25 -10.93
C LYS A 110 6.34 -11.30 -12.16
N GLU A 111 6.25 -12.35 -12.98
CA GLU A 111 7.05 -12.49 -14.21
C GLU A 111 6.70 -11.43 -15.27
N GLU A 112 5.42 -11.12 -15.47
CA GLU A 112 4.99 -10.08 -16.41
C GLU A 112 5.49 -8.70 -16.02
N ILE A 113 5.38 -8.36 -14.73
CA ILE A 113 5.89 -7.10 -14.17
C ILE A 113 7.40 -7.00 -14.38
N LEU A 114 8.15 -8.07 -14.09
CA LEU A 114 9.60 -8.11 -14.29
C LEU A 114 9.98 -7.90 -15.75
N LYS A 115 9.23 -8.46 -16.71
CA LYS A 115 9.49 -8.23 -18.15
C LYS A 115 9.29 -6.77 -18.53
N ILE A 116 8.23 -6.14 -18.05
CA ILE A 116 7.90 -4.74 -18.36
C ILE A 116 8.97 -3.80 -17.79
N ILE A 117 9.38 -4.00 -16.53
CA ILE A 117 10.37 -3.16 -15.86
C ILE A 117 11.78 -3.37 -16.42
N LYS A 118 12.20 -4.61 -16.70
CA LYS A 118 13.53 -4.89 -17.28
C LYS A 118 13.75 -4.19 -18.63
N ASN A 119 12.68 -4.02 -19.40
CA ASN A 119 12.74 -3.32 -20.69
C ASN A 119 12.86 -1.80 -20.54
N GLN A 120 12.64 -1.23 -19.35
CA GLN A 120 12.68 0.21 -19.10
C GLN A 120 14.06 0.74 -18.69
N ASN A 121 15.10 -0.11 -18.58
CA ASN A 121 16.50 0.27 -18.29
C ASN A 121 16.74 1.21 -17.09
N HIS A 122 15.76 1.36 -16.20
CA HIS A 122 15.83 2.25 -15.03
C HIS A 122 15.79 1.45 -13.73
N ASP A 123 16.59 1.88 -12.75
CA ASP A 123 16.65 1.34 -11.39
C ASP A 123 15.40 1.68 -10.57
N CYS A 124 14.21 1.23 -11.00
CA CYS A 124 12.96 1.66 -10.38
C CYS A 124 12.69 0.96 -9.04
N ILE A 125 12.04 1.66 -8.11
CA ILE A 125 11.63 1.14 -6.79
C ILE A 125 10.83 -0.16 -6.89
N LEU A 126 10.03 -0.33 -7.95
CA LEU A 126 9.27 -1.56 -8.17
C LEU A 126 10.19 -2.75 -8.48
N LEU A 127 11.28 -2.54 -9.21
CA LEU A 127 12.30 -3.57 -9.42
C LEU A 127 12.88 -4.00 -8.07
N LYS A 128 13.31 -3.03 -7.24
CA LYS A 128 13.88 -3.28 -5.91
C LYS A 128 12.92 -4.07 -5.01
N LEU A 129 11.64 -3.70 -4.99
CA LEU A 129 10.60 -4.36 -4.18
C LEU A 129 10.31 -5.82 -4.59
N ILE A 130 10.58 -6.19 -5.84
CA ILE A 130 10.24 -7.51 -6.40
C ILE A 130 11.47 -8.43 -6.46
N THR A 131 12.68 -7.86 -6.41
CA THR A 131 13.96 -8.60 -6.45
C THR A 131 14.62 -8.82 -5.08
N LEU A 132 14.13 -8.17 -4.02
CA LEU A 132 14.50 -8.48 -2.62
C LEU A 132 14.04 -9.88 -2.21
#